data_AF-A0A8R2G8N3-F1
#
_entry.id   AF-A0A8R2G8N3-F1
#
_cell.length_a   1.000
_cell.length_b   1.000
_cell.length_c   1.000
_cell.angle_alpha   90.00
_cell.angle_beta   90.00
_cell.angle_gamma   90.00
#
_symmetry.space_group_name_H-M   'P 1'
#
loop_
_entity.id
_entity.type
_entity.pdbx_description
1 polymer ?
#
loop_
_entity_poly.entity_id
_entity_poly.type
_entity_poly.pdbx_seq_one_letter_code
_entity_poly.pdbx_strand_id
1 'polypeptide(L)'
;MSALSSQHETRDGDTSLQSESSPAIKHPLEHTWSYWLYTNKSKEWIHNLVELSTFATVEDYWCLYHYMKLPSELNHGQDYMIFKKGIQPTWEDPINEKGGRWIICESKSARNLDPLWLDLILLMIGENFEHPDLICGVVVNIKAKSKICDIMDTW
;
A
#
# COMPACT_ATOMS: atom_id res chain seq x y z
N MET A 1 -23.03 73.28 -4.58
CA MET A 1 -22.55 72.01 -5.15
C MET A 1 -22.68 70.93 -4.09
N SER A 2 -23.28 69.79 -4.47
CA SER A 2 -23.63 68.54 -3.78
C SER A 2 -23.17 68.35 -2.33
N ALA A 3 -24.05 68.07 -1.35
CA ALA A 3 -24.91 66.89 -1.13
C ALA A 3 -24.20 65.69 -0.45
N LEU A 4 -24.82 65.27 0.67
CA LEU A 4 -24.58 64.16 1.58
C LEU A 4 -24.09 62.82 0.97
N SER A 5 -23.34 62.04 1.76
CA SER A 5 -23.69 60.62 1.95
C SER A 5 -23.27 60.08 3.33
N SER A 6 -24.28 59.62 4.06
CA SER A 6 -24.19 58.71 5.19
C SER A 6 -24.20 57.26 4.69
N GLN A 7 -23.84 56.34 5.60
CA GLN A 7 -24.14 54.88 5.63
C GLN A 7 -23.11 53.89 5.08
N HIS A 8 -22.55 53.13 6.03
CA HIS A 8 -22.51 51.67 6.14
C HIS A 8 -22.76 50.84 4.86
N GLU A 9 -21.74 50.07 4.43
CA GLU A 9 -21.94 48.82 3.71
C GLU A 9 -20.83 47.83 4.07
N THR A 10 -21.24 46.77 4.77
CA THR A 10 -20.54 45.50 4.96
C THR A 10 -20.32 44.83 3.59
N ARG A 11 -19.11 44.33 3.33
CA ARG A 11 -18.89 43.26 2.35
C ARG A 11 -17.90 42.26 2.93
N ASP A 12 -18.47 41.28 3.63
CA ASP A 12 -17.89 39.94 3.73
C ASP A 12 -17.72 39.41 2.31
N GLY A 13 -16.53 39.59 1.76
CA GLY A 13 -16.08 38.94 0.55
C GLY A 13 -15.67 37.52 0.89
N ASP A 14 -16.66 36.66 1.12
CA ASP A 14 -16.50 35.22 1.19
C ASP A 14 -15.89 34.75 -0.13
N THR A 15 -14.56 34.70 -0.17
CA THR A 15 -13.81 34.16 -1.30
C THR A 15 -13.96 32.66 -1.19
N SER A 16 -15.12 32.18 -1.66
CA SER A 16 -15.34 30.79 -1.98
C SER A 16 -14.27 30.39 -2.98
N LEU A 17 -13.21 29.74 -2.47
CA LEU A 17 -12.27 28.98 -3.26
C LEU A 17 -13.07 27.83 -3.87
N GLN A 18 -13.72 28.10 -4.99
CA GLN A 18 -14.13 27.08 -5.93
C GLN A 18 -12.83 26.45 -6.40
N SER A 19 -12.43 25.38 -5.73
CA SER A 19 -11.44 24.45 -6.26
C SER A 19 -12.11 23.82 -7.47
N GLU A 20 -11.89 24.42 -8.64
CA GLU A 20 -12.06 23.73 -9.91
C GLU A 20 -11.23 22.46 -9.80
N SER A 21 -11.89 21.33 -9.56
CA SER A 21 -11.24 20.03 -9.53
C SER A 21 -10.77 19.76 -10.95
N SER A 22 -9.52 20.13 -11.24
CA SER A 22 -8.80 19.57 -12.37
C SER A 22 -8.99 18.05 -12.30
N PRO A 23 -9.24 17.37 -13.45
CA PRO A 23 -9.29 15.91 -13.43
C PRO A 23 -7.97 15.45 -12.80
N ALA A 24 -8.08 14.80 -11.63
CA ALA A 24 -6.91 14.40 -10.86
C ALA A 24 -6.04 13.53 -11.77
N ILE A 25 -4.92 14.07 -12.23
CA ILE A 25 -3.97 13.35 -13.07
C ILE A 25 -3.46 12.20 -12.21
N LYS A 26 -3.83 10.97 -12.60
CA LYS A 26 -3.31 9.77 -11.95
C LYS A 26 -1.97 9.38 -12.56
N HIS A 27 -1.04 8.95 -11.72
CA HIS A 27 0.29 8.52 -12.14
C HIS A 27 0.29 6.99 -12.26
N PRO A 28 0.33 6.43 -13.48
CA PRO A 28 0.34 4.98 -13.67
C PRO A 28 1.63 4.37 -13.12
N LEU A 29 1.49 3.19 -12.53
CA LEU A 29 2.61 2.32 -12.16
C LEU A 29 2.99 1.45 -13.37
N GLU A 30 4.23 0.95 -13.39
CA GLU A 30 4.70 0.01 -14.43
C GLU A 30 3.86 -1.27 -14.43
N HIS A 31 3.59 -1.79 -13.22
CA HIS A 31 2.79 -2.99 -13.00
C HIS A 31 1.49 -2.68 -12.26
N THR A 32 0.45 -3.48 -12.52
CA THR A 32 -0.71 -3.56 -11.61
C THR A 32 -0.38 -4.50 -10.47
N TRP A 33 -0.76 -4.12 -9.25
CA TRP A 33 -0.47 -4.87 -8.04
C TRP A 33 -1.77 -5.30 -7.34
N SER A 34 -1.76 -6.49 -6.73
CA SER A 34 -2.85 -7.04 -5.91
C SER A 34 -2.41 -7.07 -4.44
N TYR A 35 -3.26 -6.53 -3.57
CA TYR A 35 -3.08 -6.54 -2.11
C TYR A 35 -3.85 -7.72 -1.52
N TRP A 36 -3.20 -8.52 -0.68
CA TRP A 36 -3.74 -9.72 -0.07
C TRP A 36 -3.65 -9.69 1.45
N LEU A 37 -4.54 -10.41 2.11
CA LEU A 37 -4.51 -10.69 3.55
C LEU A 37 -4.61 -12.19 3.79
N TYR A 38 -3.68 -12.71 4.58
CA TYR A 38 -3.85 -13.99 5.24
C TYR A 38 -4.57 -13.79 6.57
N THR A 39 -5.78 -14.35 6.69
CA THR A 39 -6.64 -14.10 7.85
C THR A 39 -6.41 -15.03 9.04
N ASN A 40 -5.83 -16.22 8.80
CA ASN A 40 -5.60 -17.27 9.79
C ASN A 40 -6.85 -17.69 10.60
N LYS A 41 -8.02 -17.76 9.95
CA LYS A 41 -9.31 -18.11 10.58
C LYS A 41 -9.74 -19.56 10.36
N SER A 42 -9.21 -20.21 9.32
CA SER A 42 -9.52 -21.57 8.89
C SER A 42 -8.32 -22.50 9.10
N LYS A 43 -8.59 -23.81 9.21
CA LYS A 43 -7.55 -24.85 9.21
C LYS A 43 -6.93 -25.05 7.83
N GLU A 44 -7.71 -24.83 6.78
CA GLU A 44 -7.25 -24.94 5.41
C GLU A 44 -6.62 -23.62 4.99
N TRP A 45 -5.32 -23.67 4.66
CA TRP A 45 -4.52 -22.48 4.39
C TRP A 45 -5.08 -21.63 3.24
N ILE A 46 -5.51 -22.29 2.15
CA ILE A 46 -6.03 -21.59 0.96
C ILE A 46 -7.28 -20.75 1.27
N HIS A 47 -8.11 -21.18 2.22
CA HIS A 47 -9.30 -20.44 2.64
C HIS A 47 -8.98 -19.20 3.49
N ASN A 48 -7.74 -19.04 3.93
CA ASN A 48 -7.31 -17.88 4.69
C ASN A 48 -6.75 -16.77 3.80
N LEU A 49 -6.37 -17.08 2.56
CA LEU A 49 -5.79 -16.12 1.63
C LEU A 49 -6.90 -15.36 0.89
N VAL A 50 -6.96 -14.05 1.08
CA VAL A 50 -8.00 -13.19 0.52
C VAL A 50 -7.38 -12.04 -0.25
N GLU A 51 -7.75 -11.87 -1.51
CA GLU A 51 -7.43 -10.66 -2.29
C GLU A 51 -8.33 -9.52 -1.80
N LEU A 52 -7.73 -8.42 -1.35
CA LEU A 52 -8.44 -7.28 -0.80
C LEU A 52 -8.77 -6.24 -1.88
N SER A 53 -7.78 -5.91 -2.71
CA SER A 53 -7.90 -4.88 -3.75
C SER A 53 -6.77 -4.98 -4.76
N THR A 54 -6.97 -4.36 -5.93
CA THR A 54 -5.94 -4.17 -6.95
C THR A 54 -5.74 -2.69 -7.24
N PHE A 55 -4.51 -2.27 -7.47
CA PHE A 55 -4.17 -0.88 -7.82
C PHE A 55 -3.17 -0.82 -8.97
N ALA A 56 -3.32 0.19 -9.83
CA ALA A 56 -2.47 0.40 -11.00
C ALA A 56 -1.89 1.82 -11.06
N THR A 57 -2.21 2.68 -10.08
CA THR A 57 -1.68 4.05 -10.00
C THR A 57 -1.17 4.35 -8.60
N VAL A 58 -0.29 5.34 -8.51
CA VAL A 58 0.28 5.82 -7.24
C VAL A 58 -0.82 6.30 -6.30
N GLU A 59 -1.82 7.02 -6.81
CA GLU A 59 -2.95 7.54 -6.03
C GLU A 59 -3.82 6.41 -5.47
N ASP A 60 -4.08 5.37 -6.27
CA ASP A 60 -4.87 4.23 -5.82
C ASP A 60 -4.16 3.50 -4.67
N TYR A 61 -2.82 3.37 -4.74
CA TYR A 61 -2.03 2.86 -3.62
C TYR A 61 -2.16 3.75 -2.37
N TRP A 62 -2.01 5.07 -2.50
CA TRP A 62 -2.12 5.97 -1.35
C TRP A 62 -3.52 5.98 -0.74
N CYS A 63 -4.57 5.84 -1.55
CA CYS A 63 -5.92 5.63 -1.04
C CYS A 63 -6.00 4.35 -0.19
N LEU A 64 -5.47 3.22 -0.68
CA LEU A 64 -5.43 1.98 0.08
C LEU A 64 -4.64 2.14 1.38
N TYR A 65 -3.44 2.72 1.31
CA TYR A 65 -2.60 2.96 2.48
C TYR A 65 -3.30 3.80 3.56
N HIS A 66 -4.11 4.78 3.17
CA HIS A 66 -4.82 5.65 4.13
C HIS A 66 -6.05 4.97 4.79
N TYR A 67 -6.74 4.10 4.07
CA TYR A 67 -7.99 3.48 4.55
C TYR A 67 -7.81 2.09 5.16
N MET A 68 -6.66 1.44 4.93
CA MET A 68 -6.35 0.12 5.46
C MET A 68 -5.58 0.22 6.77
N LYS A 69 -5.71 -0.81 7.61
CA LYS A 69 -4.87 -0.95 8.80
C LYS A 69 -3.41 -1.08 8.40
N LEU A 70 -2.52 -0.48 9.19
CA LEU A 70 -1.09 -0.70 9.06
C LEU A 70 -0.69 -2.10 9.57
N PRO A 71 0.45 -2.65 9.13
CA PRO A 71 0.91 -3.97 9.58
C PRO A 71 1.02 -4.09 11.10
N SER A 72 1.40 -3.02 11.82
CA SER A 72 1.47 -3.02 13.29
C SER A 72 0.11 -3.18 13.99
N GLU A 73 -0.99 -2.91 13.29
CA GLU A 73 -2.36 -2.99 13.81
C GLU A 73 -3.04 -4.33 13.51
N LEU A 74 -2.36 -5.23 12.79
CA LEU A 74 -2.85 -6.57 12.51
C LEU A 74 -2.76 -7.48 13.74
N ASN A 75 -3.65 -8.46 13.80
CA ASN A 75 -3.58 -9.48 14.84
C ASN A 75 -2.43 -10.46 14.55
N HIS A 76 -1.89 -11.06 15.60
CA HIS A 76 -0.88 -12.10 15.46
C HIS A 76 -1.37 -13.27 14.59
N GLY A 77 -0.50 -13.70 13.66
CA GLY A 77 -0.78 -14.74 12.68
C GLY A 77 -1.50 -14.24 11.43
N GLN A 78 -1.82 -12.95 11.33
CA GLN A 78 -2.24 -12.34 10.07
C GLN A 78 -1.03 -11.81 9.31
N ASP A 79 -1.09 -11.91 7.99
CA ASP A 79 -0.03 -11.45 7.10
C ASP A 79 -0.63 -10.57 6.01
N TYR A 80 0.08 -9.50 5.64
CA TYR A 80 -0.22 -8.77 4.42
C TYR A 80 0.75 -9.16 3.32
N MET A 81 0.25 -9.17 2.09
CA MET A 81 1.06 -9.37 0.90
C MET A 81 0.68 -8.40 -0.21
N ILE A 82 1.64 -7.98 -1.01
CA ILE A 82 1.40 -7.25 -2.26
C ILE A 82 2.19 -7.93 -3.37
N PHE A 83 1.50 -8.38 -4.42
CA PHE A 83 2.10 -9.11 -5.54
C PHE A 83 1.68 -8.50 -6.87
N LYS A 84 2.52 -8.65 -7.91
CA LYS A 84 2.15 -8.29 -9.28
C LYS A 84 0.86 -9.04 -9.66
N LYS A 85 -0.05 -8.34 -10.35
CA LYS A 85 -1.35 -8.90 -10.73
C LYS A 85 -1.17 -10.16 -11.57
N GLY A 86 -1.90 -11.21 -11.18
CA GLY A 86 -1.84 -12.52 -11.83
C GLY A 86 -0.86 -13.50 -11.19
N ILE A 87 -0.03 -13.05 -10.24
CA ILE A 87 0.83 -13.91 -9.42
C ILE A 87 0.15 -14.10 -8.06
N GLN A 88 -0.13 -15.35 -7.69
CA GLN A 88 -0.66 -15.64 -6.37
C GLN A 88 0.48 -15.69 -5.34
N PRO A 89 0.30 -15.19 -4.11
CA PRO A 89 1.31 -15.26 -3.04
C PRO A 89 1.42 -16.68 -2.45
N THR A 90 1.66 -17.65 -3.32
CA THR A 90 1.70 -19.09 -3.05
C THR A 90 2.95 -19.69 -3.70
N TRP A 91 3.52 -20.73 -3.11
CA TRP A 91 4.72 -21.39 -3.68
C TRP A 91 4.35 -22.31 -4.85
N GLU A 92 3.07 -22.66 -4.96
CA GLU A 92 2.49 -23.44 -6.05
C GLU A 92 2.30 -22.63 -7.34
N ASP A 93 2.41 -21.30 -7.27
CA ASP A 93 2.36 -20.45 -8.47
C ASP A 93 3.58 -20.75 -9.36
N PRO A 94 3.39 -21.02 -10.66
CA PRO A 94 4.49 -21.36 -11.58
C PRO A 94 5.61 -20.31 -11.64
N ILE A 95 5.29 -19.05 -11.38
CA ILE A 95 6.30 -17.99 -11.34
C ILE A 95 7.14 -18.14 -10.06
N ASN A 96 6.49 -18.36 -8.92
CA ASN A 96 7.15 -18.48 -7.62
C ASN A 96 7.89 -19.82 -7.42
N GLU A 97 7.55 -20.87 -8.17
CA GLU A 97 8.04 -22.24 -7.94
C GLU A 97 9.59 -22.34 -7.98
N LYS A 98 10.24 -21.53 -8.84
CA LYS A 98 11.71 -21.49 -9.01
C LYS A 98 12.35 -20.34 -8.25
N GLY A 99 11.56 -19.57 -7.53
CA GLY A 99 11.99 -18.34 -6.89
C GLY A 99 12.87 -18.50 -5.66
N GLY A 100 13.28 -17.36 -5.13
CA GLY A 100 13.97 -17.18 -3.87
C GLY A 100 13.22 -16.23 -2.96
N ARG A 101 13.64 -16.16 -1.70
CA ARG A 101 13.02 -15.26 -0.73
C ARG A 101 14.03 -14.59 0.17
N TRP A 102 13.99 -13.27 0.22
CA TRP A 102 14.81 -12.48 1.14
C TRP A 102 14.04 -12.20 2.43
N ILE A 103 14.71 -12.44 3.56
CA ILE A 103 14.10 -12.49 4.88
C ILE A 103 14.77 -11.43 5.76
N ILE A 104 14.05 -10.35 6.08
CA ILE A 104 14.49 -9.30 7.00
C ILE A 104 13.83 -9.51 8.36
N CYS A 105 14.60 -10.01 9.32
CA CYS A 105 14.14 -10.23 10.69
C CYS A 105 14.46 -9.02 11.57
N GLU A 106 13.52 -8.11 11.77
CA GLU A 106 13.63 -7.07 12.80
C GLU A 106 13.26 -7.65 14.18
N SER A 107 14.14 -7.50 15.17
CA SER A 107 13.98 -8.10 16.51
C SER A 107 13.61 -7.08 17.59
N LYS A 108 13.67 -5.78 17.28
CA LYS A 108 13.49 -4.71 18.26
C LYS A 108 12.31 -3.83 17.89
N SER A 109 11.25 -3.92 18.72
CA SER A 109 10.13 -2.96 18.81
C SER A 109 9.38 -2.71 17.49
N ALA A 110 8.07 -3.02 17.48
CA ALA A 110 7.16 -2.78 16.36
C ALA A 110 7.16 -1.34 15.79
N ARG A 111 7.77 -0.36 16.48
CA ARG A 111 7.91 1.03 16.02
C ARG A 111 8.50 1.23 14.62
N ASN A 112 9.35 0.31 14.13
CA ASN A 112 9.96 0.44 12.80
C ASN A 112 9.25 -0.40 11.72
N LEU A 113 8.18 -1.12 12.07
CA LEU A 113 7.50 -2.02 11.15
C LEU A 113 6.79 -1.28 10.02
N ASP A 114 5.94 -0.31 10.36
CA ASP A 114 5.13 0.38 9.36
C ASP A 114 5.96 1.26 8.41
N PRO A 115 6.99 2.00 8.88
CA PRO A 115 7.90 2.70 7.99
C PRO A 115 8.66 1.76 7.06
N LEU A 116 9.20 0.64 7.57
CA LEU A 116 9.94 -0.31 6.74
C LEU A 116 9.02 -0.95 5.70
N TRP A 117 7.79 -1.29 6.08
CA TRP A 117 6.79 -1.81 5.15
C TRP A 117 6.46 -0.81 4.05
N LEU A 118 6.24 0.46 4.40
CA LEU A 118 5.99 1.51 3.43
C LEU A 118 7.18 1.69 2.48
N ASP A 119 8.41 1.79 3.00
CA ASP A 119 9.62 1.96 2.20
C ASP A 119 9.80 0.80 1.21
N LEU A 120 9.61 -0.44 1.66
CA LEU A 120 9.69 -1.62 0.79
C LEU A 120 8.65 -1.58 -0.34
N ILE A 121 7.42 -1.19 -0.04
CA ILE A 121 6.38 -1.08 -1.07
C ILE A 121 6.73 0.03 -2.05
N LEU A 122 7.16 1.21 -1.59
CA LEU A 122 7.50 2.33 -2.45
C LEU A 122 8.71 2.02 -3.34
N LEU A 123 9.72 1.33 -2.81
CA LEU A 123 10.84 0.82 -3.60
C LEU A 123 10.37 -0.16 -4.68
N MET A 124 9.44 -1.05 -4.34
CA MET A 124 8.90 -2.08 -5.23
C MET A 124 8.02 -1.49 -6.33
N ILE A 125 6.97 -0.75 -6.00
CA ILE A 125 6.04 -0.20 -6.99
C ILE A 125 6.66 0.93 -7.81
N GLY A 126 7.70 1.57 -7.27
CA GLY A 126 8.48 2.58 -7.96
C GLY A 126 9.64 2.03 -8.80
N GLU A 127 9.78 0.69 -8.90
CA GLU A 127 10.81 0.01 -9.70
C GLU A 127 12.25 0.44 -9.35
N ASN A 128 12.53 0.70 -8.06
CA ASN A 128 13.83 1.22 -7.58
C ASN A 128 14.84 0.12 -7.18
N PHE A 129 14.56 -1.14 -7.48
CA PHE A 129 15.52 -2.24 -7.29
C PHE A 129 16.49 -2.32 -8.47
N GLU A 130 17.65 -2.95 -8.28
CA GLU A 130 18.62 -3.16 -9.37
C GLU A 130 18.06 -4.06 -10.49
N HIS A 131 17.19 -5.01 -10.13
CA HIS A 131 16.54 -5.95 -11.05
C HIS A 131 15.04 -6.06 -10.73
N PRO A 132 14.23 -5.05 -11.05
CA PRO A 132 12.85 -4.97 -10.57
C PRO A 132 11.89 -5.94 -11.29
N ASP A 133 12.26 -6.41 -12.49
CA ASP A 133 11.54 -7.46 -13.22
C ASP A 133 11.48 -8.79 -12.45
N LEU A 134 12.53 -9.10 -11.68
CA LEU A 134 12.63 -10.34 -10.90
C LEU A 134 11.75 -10.33 -9.64
N ILE A 135 11.30 -9.14 -9.21
CA ILE A 135 10.49 -8.97 -8.00
C ILE A 135 9.05 -9.34 -8.31
N CYS A 136 8.51 -10.33 -7.61
CA CYS A 136 7.10 -10.74 -7.73
C CYS A 136 6.21 -10.03 -6.72
N GLY A 137 6.74 -9.76 -5.52
CA GLY A 137 5.96 -9.19 -4.45
C GLY A 137 6.69 -9.14 -3.12
N VAL A 138 5.97 -8.61 -2.13
CA VAL A 138 6.44 -8.43 -0.76
C VAL A 138 5.38 -8.92 0.23
N VAL A 139 5.84 -9.48 1.34
CA VAL A 139 5.02 -10.03 2.43
C VAL A 139 5.47 -9.41 3.75
N VAL A 140 4.55 -9.23 4.69
CA VAL A 140 4.86 -8.91 6.08
C VAL A 140 4.14 -9.88 7.01
N ASN A 141 4.91 -10.52 7.89
CA ASN A 141 4.46 -11.62 8.73
C ASN A 141 4.26 -11.18 10.20
N ILE A 142 3.04 -11.03 10.70
CA ILE A 142 2.84 -10.52 12.07
C ILE A 142 2.89 -11.65 13.10
N LYS A 143 4.07 -11.89 13.67
CA LYS A 143 4.30 -12.93 14.70
C LYS A 143 4.46 -12.31 16.10
N ALA A 144 4.16 -13.10 17.14
CA ALA A 144 4.27 -12.68 18.55
C ALA A 144 5.67 -12.20 18.98
N LYS A 145 6.73 -12.48 18.19
CA LYS A 145 8.09 -12.00 18.41
C LYS A 145 8.59 -11.03 17.33
N SER A 146 7.68 -10.46 16.54
CA SER A 146 7.91 -9.55 15.40
C SER A 146 8.97 -10.06 14.43
N LYS A 147 8.55 -10.51 13.25
CA LYS A 147 9.47 -10.74 12.13
C LYS A 147 8.87 -9.95 10.97
N ILE A 148 9.68 -9.24 10.20
CA ILE A 148 9.24 -8.74 8.89
C ILE A 148 9.46 -9.92 7.94
N CYS A 149 10.10 -9.85 6.78
CA CYS A 149 10.19 -10.97 5.82
C CYS A 149 8.86 -11.10 5.05
N ASP A 150 8.81 -10.84 3.75
CA ASP A 150 9.59 -11.46 2.69
C ASP A 150 9.59 -10.60 1.39
N ILE A 151 10.65 -10.66 0.58
CA ILE A 151 10.64 -10.29 -0.86
C ILE A 151 10.74 -11.59 -1.64
N MET A 152 9.84 -11.85 -2.60
CA MET A 152 9.90 -13.04 -3.46
C MET A 152 10.51 -12.66 -4.83
N ASP A 153 11.72 -13.17 -5.09
CA ASP A 153 12.41 -13.11 -6.38
C ASP A 153 12.05 -14.34 -7.20
N THR A 154 11.93 -14.23 -8.52
CA THR A 154 11.81 -15.40 -9.43
C THR A 154 12.72 -15.24 -10.63
N TRP A 155 13.52 -16.28 -10.93
CA TRP A 155 14.50 -16.34 -12.03
C TRP A 155 13.86 -16.31 -13.43
#